data_AF-A0A8S3K811-F1
#
_entry.id   AF-A0A8S3K811-F1
#
_cell.length_a   1.000
_cell.length_b   1.000
_cell.length_c   1.000
_cell.angle_alpha   90.00
_cell.angle_beta   90.00
_cell.angle_gamma   90.00
#
_symmetry.space_group_name_H-M   'P 1'
#
loop_
_entity.id
_entity.type
_entity.pdbx_description
1 polymer ?
#
loop_
_entity_poly.entity_id
_entity_poly.type
_entity_poly.pdbx_seq_one_letter_code
_entity_poly.pdbx_strand_id
1 'polypeptide(L)'
;QHKLITPIQHEVPKGLPDNFDARDQWPNCQSIKEVRDQGSCGSCWAFGAVEAMTDRICIVSSGAKNFHISAEDLVSCCDECGFGCDGGFPQSAWSYFKSDGLVTGGNYNTKQGCEPYSIPA
;
A
#
# COMPACT_ATOMS: atom_id res chain seq x y z
N GLN A 1 -12.28 -22.41 30.02
CA GLN A 1 -12.42 -23.38 28.92
C GLN A 1 -11.75 -22.78 27.69
N HIS A 2 -10.57 -23.26 27.32
CA HIS A 2 -9.86 -22.79 26.12
C HIS A 2 -10.49 -23.45 24.90
N LYS A 3 -11.25 -22.70 24.11
CA LYS A 3 -11.70 -23.16 22.79
C LYS A 3 -10.47 -23.25 21.91
N LEU A 4 -10.10 -24.48 21.53
CA LEU A 4 -9.15 -24.71 20.44
C LEU A 4 -9.76 -24.08 19.18
N ILE A 5 -9.09 -23.08 18.62
CA ILE A 5 -9.45 -22.50 17.33
C ILE A 5 -9.13 -23.58 16.29
N THR A 6 -10.14 -24.11 15.61
CA THR A 6 -9.96 -25.00 14.48
C THR A 6 -9.13 -24.27 13.42
N PRO A 7 -8.02 -24.84 12.92
CA PRO A 7 -7.26 -24.23 11.84
C PRO A 7 -8.17 -24.02 10.65
N ILE A 8 -8.29 -22.78 10.18
CA ILE A 8 -8.96 -22.50 8.92
C ILE A 8 -8.06 -23.07 7.82
N GLN A 9 -8.48 -24.18 7.22
CA GLN A 9 -7.81 -24.75 6.05
C GLN A 9 -8.36 -24.06 4.80
N HIS A 10 -7.52 -23.30 4.12
CA HIS A 10 -7.81 -22.81 2.78
C HIS A 10 -7.26 -23.82 1.76
N GLU A 11 -8.07 -24.18 0.76
CA GLU A 11 -7.56 -24.93 -0.39
C GLU A 11 -6.52 -24.08 -1.11
N VAL A 12 -5.26 -24.51 -1.10
CA VAL A 12 -4.22 -23.89 -1.91
C VAL A 12 -4.50 -24.27 -3.37
N PRO A 13 -4.65 -23.30 -4.29
CA PRO A 13 -4.86 -23.59 -5.69
C PRO A 13 -3.77 -24.53 -6.23
N LYS A 14 -4.18 -25.56 -6.98
CA LYS A 14 -3.21 -26.42 -7.68
C LYS A 14 -2.54 -25.62 -8.79
N GLY A 15 -1.24 -25.87 -9.02
CA GLY A 15 -0.49 -25.25 -10.12
C GLY A 15 0.11 -23.87 -9.82
N LEU A 16 0.34 -23.54 -8.54
CA LEU A 16 1.19 -22.40 -8.20
C LEU A 16 2.63 -22.65 -8.68
N PRO A 17 3.33 -21.64 -9.21
CA PRO A 17 4.71 -21.79 -9.62
C PRO A 17 5.63 -21.90 -8.38
N ASP A 18 6.76 -22.60 -8.53
CA ASP A 18 7.77 -22.72 -7.47
C ASP A 18 8.39 -21.37 -7.08
N ASN A 19 8.40 -20.41 -8.01
CA ASN A 19 8.89 -19.06 -7.80
C ASN A 19 7.92 -18.06 -8.44
N PHE A 20 7.71 -16.93 -7.77
CA PHE A 20 6.87 -15.86 -8.27
C PHE A 20 7.48 -14.51 -7.90
N ASP A 21 7.67 -13.67 -8.91
CA ASP A 21 8.08 -12.28 -8.75
C ASP A 21 7.06 -11.37 -9.43
N ALA A 22 6.40 -10.51 -8.66
CA ALA A 22 5.41 -9.59 -9.18
C ALA A 22 6.02 -8.60 -10.21
N ARG A 23 7.32 -8.28 -10.08
CA ARG A 23 8.03 -7.37 -10.98
C ARG A 23 8.20 -7.95 -12.37
N ASP A 24 8.31 -9.28 -12.46
CA ASP A 24 8.41 -10.02 -13.71
C ASP A 24 7.04 -10.28 -14.32
N GLN A 25 6.03 -10.52 -13.47
CA GLN A 25 4.66 -10.79 -13.91
C GLN A 25 3.95 -9.54 -14.46
N TRP A 26 4.22 -8.37 -13.90
CA TRP A 26 3.60 -7.10 -14.30
C TRP A 26 4.66 -6.01 -14.58
N PRO A 27 5.50 -6.20 -15.60
CA PRO A 27 6.67 -5.34 -15.84
C PRO A 27 6.31 -3.91 -16.28
N ASN A 28 5.07 -3.69 -16.73
CA ASN A 28 4.55 -2.38 -17.13
C ASN A 28 4.17 -1.51 -15.91
N CYS A 29 4.04 -2.11 -14.73
CA CYS A 29 3.76 -1.42 -13.47
C CYS A 29 5.07 -1.08 -12.77
N GLN A 30 5.59 0.12 -13.01
CA GLN A 30 6.90 0.54 -12.48
C GLN A 30 6.91 0.64 -10.96
N SER A 31 5.76 0.93 -10.35
CA SER A 31 5.60 1.01 -8.90
C SER A 31 6.02 -0.26 -8.16
N ILE A 32 5.85 -1.45 -8.77
CA ILE A 32 6.21 -2.74 -8.15
C ILE A 32 7.73 -2.85 -7.91
N LYS A 33 8.53 -2.10 -8.67
CA LYS A 33 10.00 -2.08 -8.56
C LYS A 33 10.51 -0.95 -7.66
N GLU A 34 9.63 -0.03 -7.29
CA GLU A 34 10.02 1.15 -6.53
C GLU A 34 10.18 0.84 -5.05
N VAL A 35 11.17 1.46 -4.44
CA VAL A 35 11.35 1.49 -2.99
C VAL A 35 11.16 2.93 -2.56
N ARG A 36 10.20 3.17 -1.66
CA ARG A 36 9.93 4.50 -1.09
C ARG A 36 10.56 4.62 0.30
N ASP A 37 10.62 5.85 0.80
CA ASP A 37 11.19 6.18 2.10
C ASP A 37 10.14 6.89 2.97
N GLN A 38 9.85 6.31 4.14
CA GLN A 38 8.92 6.87 5.12
C GLN A 38 9.55 7.96 5.99
N GLY A 39 10.86 8.14 5.89
CA GLY A 39 11.65 9.06 6.70
C GLY A 39 11.54 8.81 8.20
N SER A 40 11.78 9.86 8.98
CA SER A 40 11.73 9.81 10.45
C SER A 40 10.29 9.86 11.00
N CYS A 41 9.38 9.11 10.39
CA CYS A 41 7.96 8.98 10.75
C CYS A 41 7.59 7.51 10.78
N GLY A 42 6.91 7.03 11.82
CA GLY A 42 6.41 5.65 11.97
C GLY A 42 5.20 5.32 11.08
N SER A 43 5.21 5.77 9.82
CA SER A 43 4.15 5.64 8.82
C SER A 43 4.24 4.37 7.96
N CYS A 44 5.03 3.37 8.35
CA CYS A 44 5.21 2.11 7.60
C CYS A 44 3.88 1.42 7.23
N TRP A 45 2.89 1.52 8.14
CA TRP A 45 1.54 1.00 7.96
C TRP A 45 0.83 1.62 6.75
N ALA A 46 1.08 2.90 6.50
CA ALA A 46 0.53 3.64 5.37
C ALA A 46 1.33 3.36 4.10
N PHE A 47 2.67 3.36 4.17
CA PHE A 47 3.54 3.09 3.03
C PHE A 47 3.27 1.72 2.39
N GLY A 48 3.29 0.64 3.19
CA GLY A 48 2.99 -0.69 2.68
C GLY A 48 1.57 -0.83 2.10
N ALA A 49 0.61 -0.05 2.60
CA ALA A 49 -0.73 0.00 2.05
C ALA A 49 -0.76 0.71 0.69
N VAL A 50 -0.27 1.95 0.61
CA VAL A 50 -0.37 2.76 -0.63
C VAL A 50 0.51 2.24 -1.76
N GLU A 51 1.65 1.61 -1.45
CA GLU A 51 2.48 0.92 -2.44
C GLU A 51 1.71 -0.24 -3.08
N ALA A 52 1.16 -1.15 -2.26
CA ALA A 52 0.38 -2.27 -2.76
C ALA A 52 -0.94 -1.85 -3.44
N MET A 53 -1.59 -0.78 -2.98
CA MET A 53 -2.77 -0.21 -3.64
C MET A 53 -2.41 0.35 -5.02
N THR A 54 -1.30 1.08 -5.11
CA THR A 54 -0.76 1.63 -6.36
C THR A 54 -0.50 0.50 -7.37
N ASP A 55 0.20 -0.55 -6.93
CA ASP A 55 0.49 -1.72 -7.75
C ASP A 55 -0.80 -2.38 -8.25
N ARG A 56 -1.75 -2.63 -7.35
CA ARG A 56 -3.02 -3.28 -7.71
C ARG A 56 -3.80 -2.46 -8.73
N ILE A 57 -3.86 -1.14 -8.60
CA ILE A 57 -4.52 -0.26 -9.58
C ILE A 57 -3.86 -0.39 -10.95
N CYS A 58 -2.54 -0.39 -10.99
CA CYS A 58 -1.81 -0.58 -12.24
C CYS A 58 -2.10 -1.97 -12.85
N ILE A 59 -2.05 -3.03 -12.04
CA ILE A 59 -2.31 -4.41 -12.46
C ILE A 59 -3.72 -4.56 -13.03
N VAL A 60 -4.75 -4.14 -12.31
CA VAL A 60 -6.16 -4.32 -12.76
C VAL A 60 -6.51 -3.43 -13.95
N SER A 61 -5.75 -2.35 -14.17
CA SER A 61 -5.91 -1.47 -15.32
C SER A 61 -5.02 -1.87 -16.51
N SER A 62 -4.30 -3.00 -16.42
CA SER A 62 -3.35 -3.45 -17.45
C SER A 62 -2.31 -2.38 -17.80
N GLY A 63 -1.85 -1.62 -16.81
CA GLY A 63 -0.85 -0.55 -16.98
C GLY A 63 -1.41 0.81 -17.40
N ALA A 64 -2.72 0.94 -17.66
CA ALA A 64 -3.32 2.21 -18.08
C ALA A 64 -3.30 3.28 -16.97
N LYS A 65 -3.31 2.87 -15.70
CA LYS A 65 -3.17 3.75 -14.54
C LYS A 65 -1.81 3.53 -13.89
N ASN A 66 -0.92 4.51 -14.04
CA ASN A 66 0.46 4.43 -13.55
C ASN A 66 0.80 5.74 -12.80
N PHE A 67 0.41 5.79 -11.54
CA PHE A 67 0.57 6.93 -10.63
C PHE A 67 0.72 6.40 -9.21
N HIS A 68 1.24 7.21 -8.29
CA HIS A 68 1.32 6.85 -6.88
C HIS A 68 0.13 7.33 -6.10
N ILE A 69 -0.39 6.48 -5.21
CA ILE A 69 -1.27 6.92 -4.13
C ILE A 69 -0.43 7.63 -3.06
N SER A 70 -0.98 8.72 -2.52
CA SER A 70 -0.32 9.53 -1.51
C SER A 70 -0.26 8.80 -0.17
N ALA A 71 0.97 8.61 0.33
CA ALA A 71 1.18 8.23 1.72
C ALA A 71 0.84 9.39 2.67
N GLU A 72 1.00 10.65 2.24
CA GLU A 72 0.72 11.85 3.04
C GLU A 72 -0.76 11.96 3.39
N ASP A 73 -1.63 11.80 2.38
CA ASP A 73 -3.08 11.82 2.55
C ASP A 73 -3.52 10.75 3.55
N LEU A 74 -3.04 9.51 3.38
CA LEU A 74 -3.39 8.43 4.30
C LEU A 74 -2.89 8.67 5.73
N VAL A 75 -1.66 9.17 5.89
CA VAL A 75 -1.07 9.43 7.22
C VAL A 75 -1.77 10.57 7.93
N SER A 76 -2.19 11.61 7.21
CA SER A 76 -2.74 12.84 7.78
C SER A 76 -4.27 12.86 7.90
N CYS A 77 -4.99 12.14 7.05
CA CYS A 77 -6.45 12.20 6.98
C CYS A 77 -7.19 10.99 7.59
N CYS A 78 -6.52 9.85 7.82
CA CYS A 78 -7.17 8.67 8.39
C CYS A 78 -7.08 8.62 9.92
N ASP A 79 -8.02 9.29 10.59
CA ASP A 79 -8.11 9.33 12.07
C ASP A 79 -8.30 7.94 12.71
N GLU A 80 -8.96 7.02 12.00
CA GLU A 80 -9.21 5.65 12.48
C GLU A 80 -8.07 4.66 12.18
N CYS A 81 -7.04 5.11 11.46
CA CYS A 81 -5.90 4.28 11.10
C CYS A 81 -4.80 4.24 12.16
N GLY A 82 -4.90 5.02 13.24
CA GLY A 82 -3.95 5.01 14.35
C GLY A 82 -3.47 6.40 14.71
N PHE A 83 -2.15 6.56 14.86
CA PHE A 83 -1.51 7.75 15.40
C PHE A 83 -0.52 8.38 14.41
N GLY A 84 -0.81 8.29 13.11
CA GLY A 84 0.04 8.86 12.05
C GLY A 84 1.49 8.36 12.11
N CYS A 85 2.41 9.26 12.48
CA CYS A 85 3.84 8.94 12.64
C CYS A 85 4.20 8.16 13.90
N ASP A 86 3.28 7.99 14.85
CA ASP A 86 3.50 7.16 16.04
C ASP A 86 2.99 5.71 15.87
N GLY A 87 2.72 5.32 14.62
CA GLY A 87 2.27 3.98 14.24
C GLY A 87 0.79 3.94 13.89
N GLY A 88 0.36 2.82 13.30
CA GLY A 88 -1.00 2.65 12.83
C GLY A 88 -1.32 1.22 12.40
N PHE A 89 -2.53 1.03 11.90
CA PHE A 89 -3.15 -0.25 11.63
C PHE A 89 -3.28 -0.46 10.11
N PRO A 90 -2.47 -1.36 9.50
CA PRO A 90 -2.53 -1.60 8.06
C PRO A 90 -3.92 -2.02 7.58
N GLN A 91 -4.69 -2.75 8.39
CA GLN A 91 -6.05 -3.15 8.02
C GLN A 91 -6.99 -1.94 7.89
N SER A 92 -6.91 -0.96 8.79
CA SER A 92 -7.71 0.26 8.72
C SER A 92 -7.37 1.08 7.47
N ALA A 93 -6.10 1.11 7.05
CA ALA A 93 -5.70 1.78 5.81
C ALA A 93 -6.45 1.25 4.57
N TRP A 94 -6.59 -0.08 4.45
CA TRP A 94 -7.37 -0.68 3.36
C TRP A 94 -8.87 -0.40 3.47
N SER A 95 -9.40 -0.33 4.69
CA SER A 95 -10.80 0.04 4.92
C SER A 95 -11.05 1.49 4.48
N TYR A 96 -10.19 2.43 4.90
CA TYR A 96 -10.25 3.84 4.55
C TYR A 96 -10.15 4.06 3.04
N PHE A 97 -9.19 3.39 2.38
CA PHE A 97 -9.07 3.44 0.93
C PHE A 97 -10.34 2.96 0.20
N LYS A 98 -11.08 2.01 0.79
CA LYS A 98 -12.32 1.50 0.22
C LYS A 98 -13.51 2.45 0.46
N SER A 99 -13.59 3.11 1.61
CA SER A 99 -14.72 3.98 1.98
C SER A 99 -14.58 5.40 1.45
N ASP A 100 -13.41 6.00 1.63
CA ASP A 100 -13.16 7.42 1.38
C ASP A 100 -12.28 7.62 0.13
N GLY A 101 -11.39 6.67 -0.13
CA GLY A 101 -10.39 6.76 -1.20
C GLY A 101 -9.15 7.52 -0.74
N LEU A 102 -8.20 7.67 -1.66
CA LEU A 102 -6.95 8.41 -1.43
C LEU A 102 -6.55 9.16 -2.70
N VAL A 103 -5.97 10.35 -2.54
CA VAL A 103 -5.44 11.13 -3.66
C VAL A 103 -4.08 10.60 -4.12
N THR A 104 -3.58 11.14 -5.23
CA THR A 104 -2.25 10.78 -5.75
C THR A 104 -1.15 11.55 -5.02
N GLY A 105 0.05 10.96 -4.89
CA GLY A 105 1.17 11.61 -4.20
C GLY A 105 2.47 10.83 -4.25
N GLY A 106 3.50 11.44 -4.84
CA GLY A 106 4.83 10.86 -4.97
C GLY A 106 5.72 11.04 -3.74
N ASN A 107 7.02 10.80 -3.93
CA ASN A 107 8.03 10.88 -2.86
C ASN A 107 8.28 12.32 -2.39
N TYR A 108 8.98 12.42 -1.26
CA TYR A 108 9.47 13.69 -0.74
C TYR A 108 10.23 14.49 -1.81
N ASN A 109 10.03 15.81 -1.81
CA ASN A 109 10.64 16.74 -2.76
C ASN A 109 10.33 16.44 -4.25
N THR A 110 9.21 15.77 -4.53
CA THR A 110 8.66 15.64 -5.88
C THR A 110 7.44 16.55 -6.06
N LYS A 111 7.04 16.76 -7.33
CA LYS A 111 5.78 17.44 -7.70
C LYS A 111 4.77 16.45 -8.29
N GLN A 112 4.88 15.18 -7.91
CA GLN A 112 4.07 14.11 -8.49
C GLN A 112 2.77 13.95 -7.72
N GLY A 113 1.65 14.05 -8.43
CA GLY A 113 0.32 13.86 -7.86
C GLY A 113 -0.24 15.10 -7.16
N CYS A 114 -1.29 14.88 -6.40
CA CYS A 114 -2.01 15.88 -5.63
C CYS A 114 -1.21 16.30 -4.38
N GLU A 115 -0.76 15.31 -3.61
CA GLU A 115 -0.15 15.53 -2.29
C GLU A 115 1.11 14.67 -2.13
N PRO A 116 2.28 15.14 -2.60
CA PRO A 116 3.56 14.46 -2.38
C PRO A 116 3.92 14.38 -0.89
N TYR A 117 4.70 13.36 -0.51
CA TYR A 117 5.12 13.16 0.88
C TYR A 117 5.89 14.37 1.44
N SER A 118 5.57 14.79 2.66
CA SER A 118 6.13 16.02 3.24
C SER A 118 7.38 15.79 4.12
N ILE A 119 7.60 14.55 4.56
CA ILE A 119 8.62 14.20 5.56
C ILE A 119 9.90 13.70 4.86
N PRO A 120 11.07 14.31 5.13
CA PRO A 120 12.35 13.86 4.58
C PRO A 120 12.83 12.56 5.22
N ALA A 121 13.71 11.87 4.49
CA ALA A 121 14.51 10.74 4.99
C ALA A 121 15.34 11.13 6.21
#